data_AF-A0A8J2F0W2-F1
#
_entry.id   AF-A0A8J2F0W2-F1
#
_cell.length_a   1.000
_cell.length_b   1.000
_cell.length_c   1.000
_cell.angle_alpha   90.00
_cell.angle_beta   90.00
_cell.angle_gamma   90.00
#
_symmetry.space_group_name_H-M   'P 1'
#
loop_
_entity.id
_entity.type
_entity.pdbx_description
1 polymer ?
#
loop_
_entity_poly.entity_id
_entity_poly.type
_entity_poly.pdbx_seq_one_letter_code
_entity_poly.pdbx_strand_id
1 'polypeptide(L)'
;MNNTTMGGISSSLSAGATAPLINPNDADGSVSTFSSALLDGFLLPLTSVGCGILAGLYFIFSVCVMPSLDSLPSAATAIEVMNQINVVILNPIFFSVFMGTPVLAVFVFALKCCRSADGKSCAFCTGGRTAGCSESLVLFLATVLIVLGEFGLTAGINVPLNDELALFNPKEHSEAECQRAWSAYNAPWTRWNSIRGLNSAISAFLFAYSIRITGAARSVPTSGG
;
A
#
# COMPACT_ATOMS: atom_id res chain seq x y z
N MET A 1 -33.97 -7.66 94.61
CA MET A 1 -33.89 -8.95 93.89
C MET A 1 -33.97 -8.66 92.39
N ASN A 2 -33.14 -9.12 91.47
CA ASN A 2 -31.75 -9.59 91.46
C ASN A 2 -31.33 -9.57 89.97
N ASN A 3 -30.24 -8.86 89.68
CA ASN A 3 -29.10 -9.17 88.79
C ASN A 3 -29.22 -9.96 87.46
N THR A 4 -28.41 -9.51 86.48
CA THR A 4 -27.76 -10.24 85.34
C THR A 4 -28.66 -10.66 84.16
N THR A 5 -28.32 -10.54 82.86
CA THR A 5 -27.06 -10.84 82.14
C THR A 5 -26.99 -10.15 80.76
N MET A 6 -25.75 -9.91 80.28
CA MET A 6 -25.38 -9.57 78.90
C MET A 6 -25.61 -10.72 77.89
N GLY A 7 -25.75 -10.35 76.61
CA GLY A 7 -25.58 -11.21 75.42
C GLY A 7 -26.52 -10.72 74.31
N GLY A 8 -26.13 -10.06 73.22
CA GLY A 8 -24.91 -10.25 72.43
C GLY A 8 -25.22 -11.14 71.23
N ILE A 9 -25.91 -10.63 70.20
CA ILE A 9 -25.76 -11.13 68.83
C ILE A 9 -26.14 -10.05 67.81
N SER A 10 -25.11 -9.66 67.07
CA SER A 10 -25.06 -8.73 65.95
C SER A 10 -25.79 -9.25 64.71
N SER A 11 -26.69 -8.45 64.15
CA SER A 11 -27.16 -8.60 62.78
C SER A 11 -26.13 -7.99 61.82
N SER A 12 -25.12 -8.75 61.43
CA SER A 12 -24.20 -8.37 60.35
C SER A 12 -24.86 -8.62 59.00
N LEU A 13 -25.51 -7.60 58.45
CA LEU A 13 -25.71 -7.50 57.00
C LEU A 13 -24.34 -7.21 56.38
N SER A 14 -23.66 -8.26 55.92
CA SER A 14 -22.50 -8.15 55.03
C SER A 14 -22.99 -7.69 53.65
N ALA A 15 -23.12 -6.37 53.49
CA ALA A 15 -23.09 -5.73 52.20
C ALA A 15 -21.61 -5.56 51.80
N GLY A 16 -21.14 -6.29 50.80
CA GLY A 16 -19.75 -6.15 50.38
C GLY A 16 -19.22 -7.22 49.44
N ALA A 17 -20.04 -7.79 48.54
CA ALA A 17 -19.49 -8.41 47.34
C ALA A 17 -19.29 -7.30 46.29
N THR A 18 -18.24 -6.49 46.44
CA THR A 18 -17.75 -5.68 45.33
C THR A 18 -17.24 -6.66 44.29
N ALA A 19 -18.00 -6.83 43.20
CA ALA A 19 -17.44 -7.40 41.98
C ALA A 19 -16.10 -6.69 41.70
N PRO A 20 -15.04 -7.42 41.32
CA PRO A 20 -13.78 -6.77 40.99
C PRO A 20 -14.09 -5.73 39.92
N LEU A 21 -13.78 -4.47 40.21
CA LEU A 21 -13.80 -3.42 39.21
C LEU A 21 -12.83 -3.89 38.13
N ILE A 22 -13.35 -4.37 37.00
CA ILE A 22 -12.55 -4.57 35.80
C ILE A 22 -11.94 -3.21 35.54
N ASN A 23 -10.64 -3.08 35.78
CA ASN A 23 -9.92 -1.87 35.47
C ASN A 23 -10.01 -1.72 33.96
N PRO A 24 -10.59 -0.63 33.43
CA PRO A 24 -10.68 -0.42 31.99
C PRO A 24 -9.31 -0.42 31.29
N ASN A 25 -8.23 -0.31 32.08
CA ASN A 25 -6.84 -0.44 31.61
C ASN A 25 -6.34 -1.89 31.50
N ASP A 26 -7.06 -2.90 31.99
CA ASP A 26 -6.64 -4.32 31.84
C ASP A 26 -7.01 -4.90 30.47
N ALA A 27 -7.80 -4.17 29.66
CA ALA A 27 -8.18 -4.54 28.30
C ALA A 27 -7.23 -4.02 27.20
N ASP A 28 -6.11 -3.36 27.55
CA ASP A 28 -5.42 -2.45 26.63
C ASP A 28 -4.14 -3.00 25.94
N GLY A 29 -3.54 -4.07 26.46
CA GLY A 29 -2.26 -4.59 25.97
C GLY A 29 -2.33 -5.59 24.81
N SER A 30 -3.35 -6.46 24.79
CA SER A 30 -3.48 -7.53 23.79
C SER A 30 -3.95 -7.00 22.43
N VAL A 31 -4.91 -6.05 22.44
CA VAL A 31 -5.46 -5.41 21.24
C VAL A 31 -4.43 -4.50 20.58
N SER A 32 -3.65 -3.75 21.36
CA SER A 32 -2.58 -2.88 20.86
C SER A 32 -1.43 -3.69 20.24
N THR A 33 -1.09 -4.83 20.84
CA THR A 33 -0.08 -5.75 20.33
C THR A 33 -0.53 -6.41 19.02
N PHE A 34 -1.74 -6.98 18.98
CA PHE A 34 -2.32 -7.60 17.78
C PHE A 34 -2.42 -6.62 16.61
N SER A 35 -2.88 -5.39 16.88
CA SER A 35 -2.99 -4.33 15.86
C SER A 35 -1.62 -3.95 15.26
N SER A 36 -0.56 -3.91 16.08
CA SER A 36 0.79 -3.62 15.59
C SER A 36 1.39 -4.77 14.76
N ALA A 37 1.11 -6.02 15.15
CA ALA A 37 1.55 -7.20 14.41
C ALA A 37 0.86 -7.32 13.05
N LEU A 38 -0.43 -6.97 12.97
CA LEU A 38 -1.17 -6.94 11.71
C LEU A 38 -0.62 -5.85 10.76
N LEU A 39 -0.42 -4.62 11.25
CA LEU A 39 0.03 -3.51 10.42
C LEU A 39 1.47 -3.69 9.93
N ASP A 40 2.41 -3.90 10.86
CA ASP A 40 3.84 -3.97 10.54
C ASP A 40 4.27 -5.35 10.04
N GLY A 41 3.64 -6.41 10.54
CA GLY A 41 4.00 -7.80 10.22
C GLY A 41 3.27 -8.36 9.00
N PHE A 42 2.18 -7.75 8.55
CA PHE A 42 1.41 -8.27 7.42
C PHE A 42 1.09 -7.21 6.36
N LEU A 43 0.40 -6.11 6.71
CA LEU A 43 -0.08 -5.14 5.72
C LEU A 43 1.07 -4.41 5.01
N LEU A 44 2.09 -3.96 5.73
CA LEU A 44 3.27 -3.32 5.14
C LEU A 44 4.04 -4.26 4.17
N PRO A 45 4.41 -5.49 4.58
CA PRO A 45 5.00 -6.47 3.66
C PRO A 45 4.13 -6.75 2.43
N LEU A 46 2.83 -6.94 2.63
CA LEU A 46 1.89 -7.22 1.55
C LEU A 46 1.84 -6.05 0.55
N THR A 47 1.83 -4.81 1.03
CA THR A 47 1.89 -3.60 0.19
C THR A 47 3.19 -3.54 -0.61
N SER A 48 4.33 -3.82 0.05
CA SER A 48 5.65 -3.85 -0.60
C SER A 48 5.72 -4.91 -1.71
N VAL A 49 5.20 -6.11 -1.44
CA VAL A 49 5.11 -7.20 -2.43
C VAL A 49 4.21 -6.81 -3.60
N GLY A 50 3.05 -6.21 -3.35
CA GLY A 50 2.15 -5.70 -4.40
C GLY A 50 2.87 -4.71 -5.32
N CYS A 51 3.59 -3.74 -4.74
CA CYS A 51 4.40 -2.79 -5.50
C CYS A 51 5.49 -3.50 -6.33
N GLY A 52 6.13 -4.53 -5.76
CA GLY A 52 7.14 -5.34 -6.45
C GLY A 52 6.60 -6.13 -7.64
N ILE A 53 5.39 -6.71 -7.51
CA ILE A 53 4.71 -7.41 -8.62
C ILE A 53 4.43 -6.43 -9.76
N LEU A 54 3.91 -5.24 -9.45
CA LEU A 54 3.66 -4.20 -10.44
C LEU A 54 4.96 -3.71 -11.11
N ALA A 55 6.03 -3.52 -10.33
CA ALA A 55 7.34 -3.19 -10.87
C ALA A 55 7.83 -4.24 -11.87
N GLY A 56 7.71 -5.53 -11.53
CA GLY A 56 8.08 -6.64 -12.41
C GLY A 56 7.25 -6.68 -13.70
N LEU A 57 5.94 -6.44 -13.60
CA LEU A 57 5.05 -6.34 -14.75
C LEU A 57 5.50 -5.24 -15.72
N TYR A 58 5.72 -4.02 -15.20
CA TYR A 58 6.14 -2.90 -16.05
C TYR A 58 7.53 -3.12 -16.63
N PHE A 59 8.44 -3.67 -15.84
CA PHE A 59 9.78 -4.00 -16.28
C PHE A 59 9.75 -4.97 -17.48
N ILE A 60 9.02 -6.09 -17.39
CA ILE A 60 8.99 -7.08 -18.47
C ILE A 60 8.37 -6.50 -19.75
N PHE A 61 7.38 -5.61 -19.63
CA PHE A 61 6.82 -4.93 -20.79
C PHE A 61 7.86 -4.07 -21.51
N SER A 62 8.60 -3.26 -20.75
CA SER A 62 9.59 -2.34 -21.32
C SER A 62 10.81 -3.05 -21.91
N VAL A 63 11.32 -4.11 -21.28
CA VAL A 63 12.59 -4.73 -21.68
C VAL A 63 12.43 -5.96 -22.57
N CYS A 64 11.23 -6.54 -22.66
CA CYS A 64 10.99 -7.77 -23.39
C CYS A 64 9.80 -7.67 -24.34
N VAL A 65 8.60 -7.35 -23.83
CA VAL A 65 7.36 -7.41 -24.64
C VAL A 65 7.40 -6.37 -25.77
N MET A 66 7.60 -5.09 -25.44
CA MET A 66 7.57 -4.01 -26.44
C MET A 66 8.68 -4.17 -27.48
N PRO A 67 9.94 -4.48 -27.12
CA PRO A 67 10.98 -4.83 -28.11
C PRO A 67 10.63 -6.06 -28.96
N SER A 68 9.99 -7.08 -28.38
CA SER A 68 9.57 -8.27 -29.15
C SER A 68 8.51 -7.92 -30.19
N LEU A 69 7.53 -7.09 -29.83
CA LEU A 69 6.51 -6.60 -30.76
C LEU A 69 7.12 -5.72 -31.85
N ASP A 70 8.10 -4.87 -31.49
CA ASP A 70 8.81 -4.01 -32.43
C ASP A 70 9.68 -4.79 -33.44
N SER A 71 10.09 -6.02 -33.07
CA SER A 71 10.86 -6.91 -33.94
C SER A 71 10.02 -7.72 -34.94
N LEU A 72 8.69 -7.64 -34.85
CA LEU A 72 7.80 -8.38 -35.76
C LEU A 72 7.94 -7.88 -37.20
N PRO A 73 7.83 -8.76 -38.22
CA PRO A 73 7.94 -8.35 -39.62
C PRO A 73 6.83 -7.41 -40.10
N SER A 74 5.73 -7.29 -39.35
CA SER A 74 4.59 -6.43 -39.68
C SER A 74 4.12 -5.69 -38.43
N ALA A 75 4.08 -4.37 -38.54
CA ALA A 75 3.53 -3.47 -37.53
C ALA A 75 2.01 -3.67 -37.38
N ALA A 76 1.30 -4.06 -38.45
CA ALA A 76 -0.11 -4.44 -38.35
C ALA A 76 -0.30 -5.56 -37.31
N THR A 77 0.53 -6.60 -37.37
CA THR A 77 0.51 -7.70 -36.39
C THR A 77 0.86 -7.21 -34.98
N ALA A 78 1.85 -6.32 -34.83
CA ALA A 78 2.22 -5.77 -33.52
C ALA A 78 1.04 -5.01 -32.87
N ILE A 79 0.32 -4.20 -33.66
CA ILE A 79 -0.88 -3.48 -33.23
C ILE A 79 -1.99 -4.45 -32.81
N GLU A 80 -2.28 -5.47 -33.63
CA GLU A 80 -3.30 -6.48 -33.30
C GLU A 80 -2.99 -7.23 -31.99
N VAL A 81 -1.74 -7.65 -31.81
CA VAL A 81 -1.30 -8.35 -30.59
C VAL A 81 -1.37 -7.43 -29.38
N MET A 82 -0.90 -6.18 -29.49
CA MET A 82 -0.96 -5.24 -28.38
C MET A 82 -2.40 -4.90 -27.98
N ASN A 83 -3.29 -4.69 -28.94
CA ASN A 83 -4.71 -4.49 -28.67
C ASN A 83 -5.33 -5.69 -27.96
N GLN A 84 -4.97 -6.92 -28.34
CA GLN A 84 -5.43 -8.10 -27.60
C GLN A 84 -4.88 -8.17 -26.18
N ILE A 85 -3.60 -7.84 -25.98
CA ILE A 85 -3.01 -7.78 -24.63
C ILE A 85 -3.78 -6.77 -23.76
N ASN A 86 -4.11 -5.59 -24.29
CA ASN A 86 -4.86 -4.55 -23.59
C ASN A 86 -6.27 -4.99 -23.15
N VAL A 87 -6.88 -5.94 -23.87
CA VAL A 87 -8.17 -6.54 -23.48
C VAL A 87 -7.97 -7.67 -22.47
N VAL A 88 -7.04 -8.59 -22.73
CA VAL A 88 -6.83 -9.80 -21.90
C VAL A 88 -6.28 -9.46 -20.52
N ILE A 89 -5.48 -8.40 -20.39
CA ILE A 89 -4.90 -7.99 -19.10
C ILE A 89 -5.98 -7.55 -18.09
N LEU A 90 -7.16 -7.12 -18.56
CA LEU A 90 -8.28 -6.67 -17.72
C LEU A 90 -9.06 -7.86 -17.13
N ASN A 91 -8.39 -8.68 -16.34
CA ASN A 91 -8.97 -9.80 -15.60
C ASN A 91 -9.02 -9.52 -14.08
N PRO A 92 -9.85 -10.24 -13.30
CA PRO A 92 -10.03 -9.97 -11.88
C PRO A 92 -8.75 -10.08 -11.03
N ILE A 93 -7.83 -10.97 -11.38
CA ILE A 93 -6.58 -11.16 -10.63
C ILE A 93 -5.68 -9.95 -10.82
N PHE A 94 -5.47 -9.55 -12.08
CA PHE A 94 -4.71 -8.34 -12.40
C PHE A 94 -5.33 -7.12 -11.73
N PHE A 95 -6.65 -6.94 -11.88
CA PHE A 95 -7.36 -5.79 -11.31
C PHE A 95 -7.23 -5.73 -9.79
N SER A 96 -7.28 -6.89 -9.11
CA SER A 96 -7.11 -6.97 -7.66
C SER A 96 -5.73 -6.51 -7.21
N VAL A 97 -4.66 -6.88 -7.92
CA VAL A 97 -3.29 -6.43 -7.57
C VAL A 97 -3.09 -4.96 -7.97
N PHE A 98 -3.52 -4.59 -9.18
CA PHE A 98 -3.36 -3.26 -9.75
C PHE A 98 -4.09 -2.18 -8.95
N MET A 99 -5.37 -2.39 -8.60
CA MET A 99 -6.14 -1.45 -7.78
C MET A 99 -5.91 -1.65 -6.28
N GLY A 100 -5.75 -2.90 -5.84
CA GLY A 100 -5.60 -3.22 -4.43
C GLY A 100 -4.31 -2.66 -3.84
N THR A 101 -3.21 -2.61 -4.60
CA THR A 101 -1.92 -2.12 -4.10
C THR A 101 -1.95 -0.62 -3.75
N PRO A 102 -2.38 0.31 -4.63
CA PRO A 102 -2.51 1.73 -4.29
C PRO A 102 -3.52 1.97 -3.14
N VAL A 103 -4.66 1.26 -3.14
CA VAL A 103 -5.66 1.38 -2.07
C VAL A 103 -5.06 0.94 -0.73
N LEU A 104 -4.35 -0.19 -0.71
CA LEU A 104 -3.69 -0.68 0.49
C LEU A 104 -2.58 0.26 0.96
N ALA A 105 -1.81 0.85 0.04
CA ALA A 105 -0.80 1.86 0.36
C ALA A 105 -1.41 3.09 1.07
N VAL A 106 -2.51 3.63 0.55
CA VAL A 106 -3.25 4.74 1.18
C VAL A 106 -3.79 4.32 2.54
N PHE A 107 -4.36 3.12 2.63
CA PHE A 107 -4.92 2.59 3.88
C PHE A 107 -3.85 2.45 4.97
N VAL A 108 -2.71 1.84 4.66
CA VAL A 108 -1.58 1.67 5.59
C VAL A 108 -1.02 3.02 6.03
N PHE A 109 -0.83 3.96 5.09
CA PHE A 109 -0.38 5.31 5.40
C PHE A 109 -1.35 6.03 6.33
N ALA A 110 -2.66 6.00 6.04
CA ALA A 110 -3.69 6.62 6.86
C ALA A 110 -3.73 6.01 8.28
N LEU A 111 -3.67 4.69 8.40
CA LEU A 111 -3.62 4.01 9.70
C LEU A 111 -2.39 4.43 10.52
N LYS A 112 -1.22 4.54 9.88
CA LYS A 112 0.02 5.02 10.54
C LYS A 112 -0.12 6.47 11.02
N CYS A 113 -0.74 7.33 10.22
CA CYS A 113 -1.03 8.71 10.61
C CYS A 113 -2.01 8.81 11.79
N CYS A 114 -3.12 8.06 11.75
CA CYS A 114 -4.12 8.06 12.83
C CYS A 114 -3.52 7.59 14.16
N ARG A 115 -2.73 6.51 14.15
CA ARG A 115 -2.08 5.99 15.38
C ARG A 115 -1.04 6.96 15.97
N SER A 116 -0.42 7.80 15.13
CA SER A 116 0.50 8.84 15.62
C SER A 116 -0.23 9.97 16.36
N ALA A 117 -1.54 10.16 16.12
CA ALA A 117 -2.32 11.25 16.69
C ALA A 117 -2.73 10.98 18.17
N ASP A 118 -2.86 9.72 18.58
CA ASP A 118 -3.41 9.34 19.90
C ASP A 118 -2.43 9.48 21.09
N GLY A 119 -1.20 9.99 20.90
CA GLY A 119 -0.25 10.09 22.01
C GLY A 119 0.98 11.00 21.89
N LYS A 120 1.29 11.54 20.71
CA LYS A 120 2.23 12.65 20.47
C LYS A 120 2.22 12.89 18.97
N SER A 121 1.37 13.83 18.57
CA SER A 121 1.33 14.59 17.32
C SER A 121 1.81 13.87 16.05
N CYS A 122 0.90 13.74 15.07
CA CYS A 122 1.25 13.47 13.68
C CYS A 122 2.52 14.25 13.31
N ALA A 123 3.58 13.52 12.98
CA ALA A 123 4.91 14.08 12.73
C ALA A 123 4.92 15.17 11.64
N PHE A 124 3.89 15.17 10.77
CA PHE A 124 3.66 16.19 9.75
C PHE A 124 3.16 17.54 10.32
N CYS A 125 2.50 17.55 11.48
CA CYS A 125 1.82 18.72 12.05
C CYS A 125 2.65 19.51 13.08
N THR A 126 3.71 18.93 13.65
CA THR A 126 4.43 19.53 14.81
C THR A 126 5.88 19.94 14.59
N GLY A 127 6.45 19.77 13.38
CA GLY A 127 7.79 20.29 13.07
C GLY A 127 8.94 19.78 13.96
N GLY A 128 8.74 18.70 14.72
CA GLY A 128 9.69 18.20 15.72
C GLY A 128 10.57 17.08 15.16
N ARG A 129 11.90 17.28 15.17
CA ARG A 129 12.94 16.37 14.69
C ARG A 129 13.08 15.08 15.53
N THR A 130 12.08 14.20 15.54
CA THR A 130 12.20 12.85 16.12
C THR A 130 11.97 11.78 15.05
N ALA A 131 12.46 10.56 15.30
CA ALA A 131 12.49 9.42 14.36
C ALA A 131 11.13 9.05 13.71
N GLY A 132 9.99 9.55 14.21
CA GLY A 132 8.68 9.40 13.56
C GLY A 132 8.48 10.26 12.30
N CYS A 133 9.25 11.35 12.15
CA CYS A 133 9.20 12.21 10.96
C CYS A 133 9.76 11.52 9.71
N SER A 134 10.80 10.69 9.86
CA SER A 134 11.41 9.99 8.73
C SER A 134 10.54 8.85 8.22
N GLU A 135 9.90 8.07 9.09
CA GLU A 135 8.98 6.99 8.67
C GLU A 135 7.75 7.55 7.95
N SER A 136 7.12 8.59 8.52
CA SER A 136 5.93 9.20 7.92
C SER A 136 6.22 9.79 6.53
N LEU A 137 7.38 10.44 6.36
CA LEU A 137 7.81 10.94 5.07
C LEU A 137 8.09 9.81 4.08
N VAL A 138 8.77 8.73 4.51
CA VAL A 138 9.04 7.54 3.69
C VAL A 138 7.73 6.92 3.20
N LEU A 139 6.76 6.70 4.09
CA LEU A 139 5.46 6.13 3.73
C LEU A 139 4.63 7.07 2.85
N PHE A 140 4.67 8.38 3.10
CA PHE A 140 4.02 9.37 2.26
C PHE A 140 4.58 9.32 0.83
N LEU A 141 5.90 9.38 0.68
CA LEU A 141 6.56 9.30 -0.63
C LEU A 141 6.26 7.97 -1.34
N ALA A 142 6.33 6.84 -0.63
CA ALA A 142 5.98 5.53 -1.18
C ALA A 142 4.54 5.50 -1.71
N THR A 143 3.61 6.09 -0.96
CA THR A 143 2.18 6.17 -1.30
C THR A 143 1.95 7.10 -2.50
N VAL A 144 2.57 8.28 -2.52
CA VAL A 144 2.47 9.22 -3.64
C VAL A 144 3.01 8.60 -4.94
N LEU A 145 4.14 7.90 -4.85
CA LEU A 145 4.77 7.26 -6.01
C LEU A 145 3.89 6.16 -6.60
N ILE A 146 3.24 5.32 -5.78
CA ILE A 146 2.34 4.28 -6.32
C ILE A 146 1.00 4.86 -6.78
N VAL A 147 0.42 5.83 -6.06
CA VAL A 147 -0.88 6.40 -6.43
C VAL A 147 -0.78 7.31 -7.65
N LEU A 148 0.18 8.24 -7.68
CA LEU A 148 0.31 9.19 -8.79
C LEU A 148 1.27 8.68 -9.87
N GLY A 149 2.39 8.11 -9.44
CA GLY A 149 3.45 7.66 -10.35
C GLY A 149 3.19 6.31 -11.01
N GLU A 150 2.24 5.52 -10.52
CA GLU A 150 1.82 4.28 -11.17
C GLU A 150 0.38 4.39 -11.65
N PHE A 151 -0.60 4.49 -10.74
CA PHE A 151 -2.01 4.52 -11.12
C PHE A 151 -2.36 5.80 -11.90
N GLY A 152 -1.91 6.96 -11.44
CA GLY A 152 -2.13 8.25 -12.11
C GLY A 152 -1.58 8.30 -13.54
N LEU A 153 -0.34 7.83 -13.76
CA LEU A 153 0.22 7.73 -15.11
C LEU A 153 -0.50 6.69 -15.97
N THR A 154 -1.01 5.62 -15.35
CA THR A 154 -1.81 4.63 -16.08
C THR A 154 -3.08 5.26 -16.64
N ALA A 155 -3.88 5.88 -15.77
CA ALA A 155 -5.16 6.48 -16.15
C ALA A 155 -4.97 7.71 -17.06
N GLY A 156 -3.95 8.53 -16.83
CA GLY A 156 -3.74 9.79 -17.54
C GLY A 156 -2.96 9.68 -18.85
N ILE A 157 -2.22 8.59 -19.07
CA ILE A 157 -1.32 8.47 -20.23
C ILE A 157 -1.44 7.11 -20.92
N ASN A 158 -1.14 6.02 -20.22
CA ASN A 158 -1.07 4.71 -20.87
C ASN A 158 -2.43 4.19 -21.36
N VAL A 159 -3.50 4.39 -20.58
CA VAL A 159 -4.86 4.02 -21.01
C VAL A 159 -5.31 4.85 -22.21
N PRO A 160 -5.19 6.19 -22.22
CA PRO A 160 -5.46 6.98 -23.43
C PRO A 160 -4.70 6.51 -24.67
N LEU A 161 -3.40 6.22 -24.54
CA LEU A 161 -2.61 5.68 -25.66
C LEU A 161 -3.14 4.31 -26.14
N ASN A 162 -3.57 3.45 -25.22
CA ASN A 162 -4.18 2.16 -25.56
C ASN A 162 -5.50 2.35 -26.32
N ASP A 163 -6.33 3.27 -25.86
CA ASP A 163 -7.63 3.58 -26.47
C ASP A 163 -7.46 4.18 -27.87
N GLU A 164 -6.47 5.07 -28.05
CA GLU A 164 -6.11 5.61 -29.37
C GLU A 164 -5.66 4.51 -30.34
N LEU A 165 -4.81 3.57 -29.87
CA LEU A 165 -4.35 2.45 -30.69
C LEU A 165 -5.50 1.49 -31.05
N ALA A 166 -6.48 1.32 -30.16
CA ALA A 166 -7.63 0.45 -30.37
C ALA A 166 -8.58 0.98 -31.46
N LEU A 167 -8.58 2.30 -31.72
CA LEU A 167 -9.35 2.92 -32.79
C LEU A 167 -8.73 2.70 -34.19
N PHE A 168 -7.46 2.33 -34.25
CA PHE A 168 -6.76 2.11 -35.52
C PHE A 168 -7.00 0.69 -36.05
N ASN A 169 -7.66 0.55 -37.20
CA ASN A 169 -7.88 -0.75 -37.85
C ASN A 169 -6.75 -1.07 -38.84
N PRO A 170 -5.76 -1.92 -38.49
CA PRO A 170 -4.61 -2.17 -39.36
C PRO A 170 -4.96 -2.84 -40.70
N LYS A 171 -6.15 -3.44 -40.84
CA LYS A 171 -6.60 -4.08 -42.10
C LYS A 171 -7.03 -3.10 -43.17
N GLU A 172 -7.31 -1.85 -42.79
CA GLU A 172 -7.73 -0.78 -43.69
C GLU A 172 -6.56 0.12 -44.12
N HIS A 173 -5.35 -0.17 -43.65
CA HIS A 173 -4.18 0.66 -43.84
C HIS A 173 -3.02 -0.12 -44.48
N SER A 174 -2.15 0.61 -45.18
CA SER A 174 -0.89 0.06 -45.68
C SER A 174 0.08 -0.21 -44.53
N GLU A 175 1.02 -1.14 -44.75
CA GLU A 175 2.08 -1.45 -43.76
C GLU A 175 2.88 -0.20 -43.36
N ALA A 176 3.12 0.73 -44.29
CA ALA A 176 3.82 1.98 -44.00
C ALA A 176 3.02 2.92 -43.06
N GLU A 177 1.69 2.90 -43.12
CA GLU A 177 0.81 3.62 -42.20
C GLU A 177 0.78 2.94 -40.84
N CYS A 178 0.69 1.61 -40.80
CA CYS A 178 0.80 0.82 -39.57
C CYS A 178 2.12 1.08 -38.84
N GLN A 179 3.25 1.13 -39.55
CA GLN A 179 4.55 1.44 -38.96
C GLN A 179 4.57 2.84 -38.31
N ARG A 180 3.93 3.84 -38.94
CA ARG A 180 3.82 5.20 -38.37
C ARG A 180 2.96 5.20 -37.10
N ALA A 181 1.80 4.55 -37.14
CA ALA A 181 0.92 4.42 -35.99
C ALA A 181 1.61 3.69 -34.82
N TRP A 182 2.26 2.55 -35.11
CA TRP A 182 3.01 1.79 -34.12
C TRP A 182 4.15 2.60 -33.51
N SER A 183 4.94 3.32 -34.32
CA SER A 183 6.04 4.14 -33.80
C SER A 183 5.54 5.30 -32.91
N ALA A 184 4.41 5.91 -33.29
CA ALA A 184 3.77 6.97 -32.50
C ALA A 184 3.22 6.47 -31.17
N TYR A 185 2.83 5.19 -31.09
CA TYR A 185 2.37 4.54 -29.85
C TYR A 185 3.52 3.98 -29.01
N ASN A 186 4.38 3.14 -29.58
CA ASN A 186 5.38 2.33 -28.89
C ASN A 186 6.35 3.19 -28.06
N ALA A 187 6.93 4.22 -28.67
CA ALA A 187 7.93 5.05 -28.00
C ALA A 187 7.40 5.79 -26.75
N PRO A 188 6.30 6.56 -26.81
CA PRO A 188 5.74 7.19 -25.61
C PRO A 188 5.19 6.17 -24.62
N TRP A 189 4.49 5.13 -25.10
CA TRP A 189 3.91 4.12 -24.22
C TRP A 189 4.98 3.43 -23.37
N THR A 190 6.06 2.97 -24.00
CA THR A 190 7.19 2.28 -23.34
C THR A 190 7.92 3.19 -22.37
N ARG A 191 8.10 4.47 -22.71
CA ARG A 191 8.70 5.46 -21.81
C ARG A 191 7.89 5.60 -20.52
N TRP A 192 6.58 5.84 -20.64
CA TRP A 192 5.72 6.04 -19.47
C TRP A 192 5.50 4.76 -18.67
N ASN A 193 5.45 3.60 -19.35
CA ASN A 193 5.47 2.30 -18.69
C ASN A 193 6.74 2.08 -17.86
N SER A 194 7.91 2.48 -18.36
CA SER A 194 9.16 2.38 -17.62
C SER A 194 9.17 3.27 -16.37
N ILE A 195 8.58 4.47 -16.46
CA ILE A 195 8.43 5.38 -15.31
C ILE A 195 7.49 4.78 -14.26
N ARG A 196 6.38 4.15 -14.67
CA ARG A 196 5.49 3.39 -13.76
C ARG A 196 6.24 2.26 -13.06
N GLY A 197 7.06 1.51 -13.79
CA GLY A 197 7.94 0.47 -13.26
C GLY A 197 8.89 0.99 -12.20
N LEU A 198 9.58 2.10 -12.49
CA LEU A 198 10.52 2.72 -11.56
C LEU A 198 9.82 3.23 -10.30
N ASN A 199 8.69 3.92 -10.43
CA ASN A 199 7.90 4.39 -9.30
C ASN A 199 7.44 3.22 -8.42
N SER A 200 6.94 2.14 -9.03
CA SER A 200 6.52 0.93 -8.31
C SER A 200 7.69 0.27 -7.58
N ALA A 201 8.87 0.18 -8.20
CA ALA A 201 10.07 -0.38 -7.59
C ALA A 201 10.55 0.45 -6.39
N ILE A 202 10.57 1.78 -6.52
CA ILE A 202 10.93 2.69 -5.43
C ILE A 202 9.90 2.58 -4.30
N SER A 203 8.60 2.57 -4.60
CA SER A 203 7.56 2.33 -3.59
C SER A 203 7.75 1.01 -2.86
N ALA A 204 8.03 -0.07 -3.57
CA ALA A 204 8.30 -1.39 -2.97
C ALA A 204 9.46 -1.32 -1.97
N PHE A 205 10.56 -0.68 -2.37
CA PHE A 205 11.73 -0.47 -1.53
C PHE A 205 11.41 0.39 -0.30
N LEU A 206 10.69 1.50 -0.46
CA LEU A 206 10.36 2.41 0.64
C LEU A 206 9.42 1.76 1.67
N PHE A 207 8.42 0.98 1.23
CA PHE A 207 7.58 0.20 2.14
C PHE A 207 8.40 -0.87 2.89
N ALA A 208 9.30 -1.58 2.20
CA ALA A 208 10.19 -2.54 2.85
C ALA A 208 11.15 -1.87 3.84
N TYR A 209 11.67 -0.70 3.50
CA TYR A 209 12.55 0.09 4.35
C TYR A 209 11.83 0.61 5.60
N SER A 210 10.57 1.01 5.49
CA SER A 210 9.74 1.41 6.63
C SER A 210 9.68 0.31 7.69
N ILE A 211 9.52 -0.95 7.30
CA ILE A 211 9.50 -2.09 8.22
C ILE A 211 10.80 -2.17 9.04
N ARG A 212 11.95 -1.92 8.40
CA ARG A 212 13.26 -1.92 9.09
C ARG A 212 13.39 -0.79 10.10
N ILE A 213 12.92 0.41 9.77
CA ILE A 213 12.97 1.57 10.67
C ILE A 213 12.10 1.31 11.91
N THR A 214 10.88 0.79 11.72
CA THR A 214 9.98 0.47 12.83
C THR A 214 10.57 -0.62 13.75
N GLY A 215 11.23 -1.63 13.18
CA GLY A 215 11.89 -2.69 13.95
C GLY A 215 13.05 -2.18 14.81
N ALA A 216 13.90 -1.30 14.26
CA ALA A 216 15.06 -0.73 14.98
C ALA A 216 14.64 0.19 16.15
N ALA A 217 13.54 0.93 16.00
CA ALA A 217 13.02 1.80 17.05
C ALA A 217 12.54 1.03 18.30
N ARG A 218 12.06 -0.22 18.14
CA ARG A 218 11.60 -1.06 19.26
C ARG A 218 12.73 -1.69 20.08
N SER A 219 13.96 -1.75 19.53
CA SER A 219 15.10 -2.42 20.18
C SER A 219 15.96 -1.53 21.09
N VAL A 220 15.70 -0.22 21.17
CA VAL A 220 16.46 0.69 22.05
C VAL A 220 15.93 0.57 23.48
N PRO A 221 16.73 0.11 24.47
CA PRO A 221 16.29 0.05 25.86
C PRO A 221 16.10 1.47 26.40
N THR A 222 14.93 1.76 26.97
CA THR A 222 14.76 2.94 27.82
C THR A 222 15.58 2.71 29.09
N SER A 223 16.79 3.24 29.17
CA SER A 223 17.52 3.30 30.43
C SER A 223 16.68 4.08 31.43
N GLY A 224 16.13 3.38 32.42
CA GLY A 224 15.34 3.97 33.51
C GLY A 224 16.15 5.01 34.26
N GLY A 225 15.51 6.15 34.51
CA GLY A 225 15.89 7.11 35.55
C GLY A 225 15.02 6.91 36.77
#